data_AF-B1VXW5-F1
#
_entry.id   AF-B1VXW5-F1
#
_cell.length_a   1.000
_cell.length_b   1.000
_cell.length_c   1.000
_cell.angle_alpha   90.00
_cell.angle_beta   90.00
_cell.angle_gamma   90.00
#
_symmetry.space_group_name_H-M   'P 1'
#
loop_
_entity.id
_entity.type
_entity.pdbx_description
1 polymer ?
#
loop_
_entity_poly.entity_id
_entity_poly.type
_entity_poly.pdbx_seq_one_letter_code
_entity_poly.pdbx_strand_id
1 'polypeptide(L)'
;MDGDEPEDPVHSQACQALGRSRGGLTTKVHLAVDCRGLPLSIVLTPGGVNDATAFADVLKGVRTPRAGTGRPRTTTDRVLGDKAYSSRASVIC
;
A
#
# COMPACT_ATOMS: atom_id res chain seq x y z
N MET A 1 30.09 18.29 -14.56
CA MET A 1 29.10 18.02 -15.61
C MET A 1 27.77 18.02 -14.91
N ASP A 2 27.22 19.21 -14.74
CA ASP A 2 25.96 19.47 -14.06
C ASP A 2 24.84 19.10 -15.02
N GLY A 3 24.52 17.80 -15.03
CA GLY A 3 23.38 17.25 -15.74
C GLY A 3 22.19 17.15 -14.80
N ASP A 4 21.69 18.29 -14.34
CA ASP A 4 20.35 18.39 -13.79
C ASP A 4 19.40 18.63 -14.98
N GLU A 5 19.21 17.58 -15.79
CA GLU A 5 18.09 17.57 -16.73
C GLU A 5 16.83 17.59 -15.85
N PRO A 6 15.92 18.55 -16.04
CA PRO A 6 14.74 18.67 -15.21
C PRO A 6 13.92 17.39 -15.39
N GLU A 7 13.86 16.56 -14.33
CA GLU A 7 13.02 15.37 -14.35
C GLU A 7 11.59 15.80 -14.66
N ASP A 8 11.02 15.26 -15.74
CA ASP A 8 9.63 15.48 -16.09
C ASP A 8 8.77 15.09 -14.87
N PRO A 9 8.05 16.03 -14.24
CA PRO A 9 7.32 15.76 -13.00
C PRO A 9 6.29 14.65 -13.18
N VAL A 10 5.83 14.38 -14.41
CA VAL A 10 4.88 13.30 -14.73
C VAL A 10 5.57 11.92 -14.78
N HIS A 11 6.85 11.86 -15.14
CA HIS A 11 7.61 10.62 -15.29
C HIS A 11 8.62 10.37 -14.15
N SER A 12 8.54 11.15 -13.07
CA SER A 12 9.41 10.98 -11.91
C SER A 12 9.30 9.57 -11.32
N GLN A 13 10.42 9.04 -10.79
CA GLN A 13 10.47 7.71 -10.17
C GLN A 13 9.42 7.54 -9.06
N ALA A 14 9.13 8.61 -8.33
CA ALA A 14 8.10 8.62 -7.28
C ALA A 14 6.69 8.38 -7.85
N CYS A 15 6.34 8.99 -9.00
CA CYS A 15 5.08 8.74 -9.70
C CYS A 15 4.93 7.28 -10.16
N GLN A 16 6.05 6.60 -10.39
CA GLN A 16 6.10 5.19 -10.79
C GLN A 16 6.24 4.21 -9.61
N ALA A 17 6.14 4.70 -8.37
CA ALA A 17 6.35 3.91 -7.15
C ALA A 17 7.75 3.25 -7.04
N LEU A 18 8.77 3.92 -7.58
CA LEU A 18 10.18 3.51 -7.51
C LEU A 18 10.92 4.35 -6.48
N GLY A 19 11.68 3.69 -5.61
CA GLY A 19 12.56 4.31 -4.62
C GLY A 19 14.01 3.85 -4.78
N ARG A 20 14.97 4.67 -4.35
CA ARG A 20 16.39 4.34 -4.44
C ARG A 20 16.89 3.73 -3.13
N SER A 21 17.63 2.63 -3.22
CA SER A 21 18.35 2.00 -2.12
C SER A 21 19.82 1.81 -2.51
N ARG A 22 20.68 1.38 -1.57
CA ARG A 22 22.09 1.06 -1.86
C ARG A 22 22.26 -0.04 -2.92
N GLY A 23 21.24 -0.87 -3.14
CA GLY A 23 21.23 -1.95 -4.14
C GLY A 23 20.59 -1.57 -5.48
N GLY A 24 20.18 -0.30 -5.67
CA GLY A 24 19.47 0.14 -6.88
C GLY A 24 18.01 0.51 -6.62
N LEU A 25 17.19 0.49 -7.68
CA LEU A 25 15.76 0.83 -7.63
C LEU A 25 14.95 -0.26 -6.92
N THR A 26 14.00 0.16 -6.10
CA THR A 26 13.21 -0.69 -5.20
C THR A 26 11.76 -0.23 -5.15
N THR A 27 10.84 -1.17 -5.02
CA THR A 27 9.40 -0.92 -4.84
C THR A 27 8.85 -1.86 -3.77
N LYS A 28 7.76 -1.47 -3.14
CA LYS A 28 7.02 -2.26 -2.16
C LYS A 28 5.61 -2.48 -2.66
N VAL A 29 5.14 -3.72 -2.51
CA VAL A 29 3.77 -4.12 -2.80
C VAL A 29 3.06 -4.38 -1.48
N HIS A 30 2.04 -3.59 -1.18
CA HIS A 30 1.19 -3.75 -0.02
C HIS A 30 -0.14 -4.36 -0.46
N LEU A 31 -0.50 -5.50 0.14
CA LEU A 31 -1.66 -6.29 -0.27
C LEU A 31 -2.59 -6.55 0.92
N ALA A 32 -3.89 -6.30 0.72
CA ALA A 32 -4.94 -6.87 1.56
C ALA A 32 -5.58 -8.04 0.83
N VAL A 33 -5.76 -9.15 1.53
CA VAL A 33 -6.42 -10.36 1.02
C VAL A 33 -7.58 -10.78 1.90
N ASP A 34 -8.56 -11.46 1.33
CA ASP A 34 -9.57 -12.17 2.11
C ASP A 34 -9.03 -13.49 2.68
N CYS A 35 -9.87 -14.20 3.45
CA CYS A 35 -9.53 -15.49 4.03
C CYS A 35 -9.39 -16.64 3.01
N ARG A 36 -9.67 -16.39 1.73
CA ARG A 36 -9.44 -17.32 0.61
C ARG A 36 -8.19 -16.95 -0.20
N GLY A 37 -7.47 -15.90 0.20
CA GLY A 37 -6.30 -15.39 -0.51
C GLY A 37 -6.63 -14.50 -1.71
N LEU A 38 -7.88 -14.07 -1.88
CA LEU A 38 -8.26 -13.17 -2.96
C LEU A 38 -7.85 -11.73 -2.63
N PRO A 39 -7.10 -11.06 -3.52
CA PRO A 39 -6.68 -9.68 -3.30
C PRO A 39 -7.87 -8.72 -3.28
N LEU A 40 -8.02 -7.98 -2.18
CA LEU A 40 -9.04 -6.96 -1.97
C LEU A 40 -8.53 -5.54 -2.26
N SER A 41 -7.22 -5.31 -2.09
CA SER A 41 -6.57 -4.04 -2.40
C SER A 41 -5.07 -4.25 -2.64
N ILE A 42 -4.52 -3.53 -3.62
CA ILE A 42 -3.10 -3.51 -3.96
C ILE A 42 -2.65 -2.05 -3.97
N VAL A 43 -1.59 -1.74 -3.22
CA VAL A 43 -0.95 -0.42 -3.20
C VAL A 43 0.54 -0.59 -3.44
N LEU A 44 1.09 0.20 -4.37
CA LEU A 44 2.52 0.23 -4.67
C LEU A 44 3.14 1.48 -4.06
N THR A 45 4.30 1.33 -3.42
CA THR A 45 5.07 2.47 -2.92
C THR A 45 6.55 2.35 -3.28
N PRO A 46 7.28 3.48 -3.41
CA PRO A 46 8.74 3.46 -3.45
C PRO A 46 9.33 2.69 -2.27
N GLY A 47 10.41 1.93 -2.48
CA GLY A 47 10.96 1.05 -1.44
C GLY A 47 11.44 1.74 -0.15
N GLY A 48 11.67 3.05 -0.19
CA GLY A 48 12.02 3.86 0.99
C GLY A 48 10.83 4.29 1.84
N VAL A 49 9.59 4.04 1.41
CA VAL A 49 8.37 4.43 2.14
C VAL A 49 8.15 3.50 3.34
N ASN A 50 7.72 4.09 4.45
CA ASN A 50 7.38 3.36 5.67
C ASN A 50 6.10 2.55 5.45
N ASP A 51 6.11 1.28 5.85
CA ASP A 51 4.96 0.38 5.66
C ASP A 51 3.71 0.87 6.41
N ALA A 52 3.89 1.49 7.58
CA ALA A 52 2.78 2.04 8.37
C ALA A 52 2.00 3.15 7.63
N THR A 53 2.64 3.92 6.75
CA THR A 53 1.94 4.96 5.98
C THR A 53 1.12 4.36 4.84
N ALA A 54 1.60 3.29 4.22
CA ALA A 54 0.89 2.60 3.14
C ALA A 54 -0.33 1.83 3.64
N PHE A 55 -0.33 1.39 4.92
CA PHE A 55 -1.42 0.61 5.51
C PHE A 55 -2.78 1.30 5.43
N ALA A 56 -2.83 2.62 5.68
CA ALA A 56 -4.07 3.38 5.61
C ALA A 56 -4.67 3.36 4.20
N ASP A 57 -3.84 3.43 3.17
CA ASP A 57 -4.28 3.42 1.77
C ASP A 57 -4.74 2.03 1.33
N VAL A 58 -4.08 0.97 1.79
CA VAL A 58 -4.54 -0.40 1.60
C VAL A 58 -5.94 -0.59 2.19
N LEU A 59 -6.17 -0.15 3.44
CA LEU A 59 -7.49 -0.28 4.08
C LEU A 59 -8.58 0.52 3.37
N LYS A 60 -8.28 1.71 2.83
CA LYS A 60 -9.24 2.49 2.03
C LYS A 60 -9.71 1.74 0.78
N GLY A 61 -8.85 0.88 0.21
CA GLY A 61 -9.16 0.06 -0.96
C GLY A 61 -10.01 -1.18 -0.64
N VAL A 62 -10.03 -1.66 0.61
CA VAL A 62 -10.73 -2.90 0.97
C VAL A 62 -12.24 -2.77 0.80
N ARG A 63 -12.82 -3.71 0.04
CA ARG A 63 -14.27 -3.87 -0.13
C ARG A 63 -14.63 -5.33 0.10
N THR A 64 -15.33 -5.61 1.19
CA THR A 64 -15.75 -6.98 1.52
C THR A 64 -17.20 -7.20 1.09
N PRO A 65 -17.50 -8.22 0.25
CA PRO A 65 -18.86 -8.58 -0.09
C PRO A 65 -19.71 -8.85 1.15
N ARG A 66 -20.97 -8.40 1.14
CA ARG A 66 -21.94 -8.77 2.18
C ARG A 66 -22.55 -10.13 1.86
N ALA A 67 -22.89 -10.89 2.89
CA ALA A 67 -23.62 -12.16 2.74
C ALA A 67 -25.07 -11.96 2.23
N GLY A 68 -25.61 -10.74 2.35
CA GLY A 68 -26.92 -10.34 1.82
C GLY A 68 -26.82 -9.24 0.76
N THR A 69 -27.96 -8.66 0.39
CA THR A 69 -28.03 -7.56 -0.59
C THR A 69 -27.48 -6.24 -0.03
N GLY A 70 -26.94 -5.38 -0.90
CA GLY A 70 -26.50 -4.03 -0.56
C GLY A 70 -25.01 -3.74 -0.84
N ARG A 71 -24.56 -2.55 -0.46
CA ARG A 71 -23.18 -2.06 -0.72
C ARG A 71 -22.14 -2.95 -0.01
N PRO A 72 -20.98 -3.25 -0.61
CA PRO A 72 -19.89 -3.92 0.09
C PRO A 72 -19.47 -3.19 1.36
N ARG A 73 -19.00 -3.92 2.38
CA ARG A 73 -18.44 -3.31 3.59
C ARG A 73 -17.11 -2.64 3.25
N THR A 74 -16.96 -1.40 3.71
CA THR A 74 -15.70 -0.63 3.61
C THR A 74 -14.96 -0.55 4.94
N THR A 75 -15.58 -1.04 6.03
CA THR A 75 -15.01 -1.12 7.37
C THR A 75 -14.84 -2.57 7.77
N THR A 76 -13.58 -2.96 7.99
CA THR A 76 -13.18 -4.30 8.44
C THR A 76 -13.24 -4.36 9.97
N ASP A 77 -13.75 -5.47 10.52
CA ASP A 77 -13.88 -5.63 11.97
C ASP A 77 -12.53 -5.89 12.66
N ARG A 78 -11.65 -6.64 11.98
CA ARG A 78 -10.28 -6.97 12.41
C ARG A 78 -9.40 -7.17 11.19
N VAL A 79 -8.13 -6.78 11.31
CA VAL A 79 -7.13 -6.98 10.27
C VAL A 79 -5.96 -7.75 10.89
N LEU A 80 -5.51 -8.79 10.21
CA LEU A 80 -4.25 -9.46 10.49
C LEU A 80 -3.20 -8.88 9.53
N GLY A 81 -2.01 -8.63 10.02
CA GLY A 81 -1.00 -7.95 9.21
C GLY A 81 0.40 -8.11 9.78
N ASP A 82 1.36 -7.69 8.97
CA ASP A 82 2.77 -7.67 9.37
C ASP A 82 3.03 -6.68 10.52
N LYS A 83 4.04 -6.99 11.33
CA LYS A 83 4.45 -6.12 12.45
C LYS A 83 4.84 -4.71 11.98
N ALA A 84 5.37 -4.55 10.77
CA ALA A 84 5.72 -3.26 10.20
C ALA A 84 4.51 -2.32 10.05
N TYR A 85 3.27 -2.85 10.04
CA TYR A 85 2.05 -2.05 10.03
C TYR A 85 1.57 -1.64 11.42
N SER A 86 2.18 -2.17 12.50
CA SER A 86 1.81 -1.83 13.86
C SER A 86 2.10 -0.36 14.15
N SER A 87 1.04 0.43 14.31
CA SER A 87 1.10 1.83 14.69
C SER A 87 -0.05 2.13 15.65
N ARG A 88 0.07 3.19 16.45
CA ARG A 88 -1.02 3.62 17.36
C ARG A 88 -2.33 3.91 16.63
N ALA A 89 -2.27 4.15 15.32
CA ALA A 89 -3.42 4.42 14.47
C ALA A 89 -4.05 3.14 13.89
N SER A 90 -3.54 1.96 14.20
CA SER A 90 -3.95 0.69 13.58
C SER A 90 -4.16 -0.40 14.62
N VAL A 91 -5.36 -0.98 14.64
CA VAL A 91 -5.66 -2.17 15.44
C VAL A 91 -5.45 -3.39 14.56
N ILE A 92 -4.30 -4.03 14.73
CA ILE A 92 -3.92 -5.27 14.06
C ILE A 92 -3.89 -6.36 15.14
N CYS A 93 -4.54 -7.50 14.89
CA CYS A 93 -4.61 -8.62 15.84
C CYS A 93 -3.33 -9.47 15.82
#